data_AF-A0A7U7JTG6-F1
#
_entry.id   AF-A0A7U7JTG6-F1
#
_cell.length_a   1.000
_cell.length_b   1.000
_cell.length_c   1.000
_cell.angle_alpha   90.00
_cell.angle_beta   90.00
_cell.angle_gamma   90.00
#
_symmetry.space_group_name_H-M   'P 1'
#
loop_
_entity.id
_entity.type
_entity.pdbx_description
1 polymer ?
#
loop_
_entity_poly.entity_id
_entity_poly.type
_entity_poly.pdbx_seq_one_letter_code
_entity_poly.pdbx_strand_id
1 'polypeptide(L)' 'MRRNRKMKKFNVQITYTGMIEETIEAESLEEAEFEADVTARLEAPFDCDEYEINVEEAQEND' A
#
# COMPACT_ATOMS: atom_id res chain seq x y z
N MET A 1 20.75 19.49 -2.90
CA MET A 1 20.01 19.24 -1.64
C MET A 1 19.59 17.78 -1.63
N ARG A 2 20.28 16.92 -0.85
CA ARG A 2 19.75 15.58 -0.57
C ARG A 2 18.57 15.79 0.37
N ARG A 3 17.35 15.64 -0.13
CA ARG A 3 16.15 15.64 0.72
C ARG A 3 16.27 14.38 1.57
N ASN A 4 16.47 14.52 2.88
CA ASN A 4 16.23 13.43 3.83
C ASN A 4 14.72 13.18 3.79
N ARG A 5 14.27 12.37 2.84
CA ARG A 5 12.89 11.93 2.78
C ARG A 5 12.77 10.87 3.87
N LYS A 6 11.94 11.17 4.88
CA LYS A 6 11.66 10.22 5.95
C LYS A 6 10.72 9.18 5.36
N MET A 7 11.18 7.94 5.23
CA MET A 7 10.29 6.83 4.91
C MET A 7 9.35 6.61 6.09
N LYS A 8 8.07 6.53 5.78
CA LYS A 8 6.99 6.21 6.71
C LYS A 8 6.46 4.83 6.36
N LYS A 9 5.95 4.13 7.37
CA LYS A 9 5.25 2.88 7.17
C LYS A 9 3.78 3.17 6.92
N PHE A 10 3.22 2.48 5.95
CA PHE A 10 1.80 2.52 5.63
C PHE A 10 1.28 1.09 5.68
N ASN A 11 0.18 0.89 6.39
CA ASN A 11 -0.57 -0.36 6.33
C ASN A 11 -1.47 -0.29 5.11
N VAL A 12 -1.32 -1.26 4.24
CA VAL A 12 -2.07 -1.40 3.00
C VAL A 12 -2.93 -2.63 3.11
N GLN A 13 -4.22 -2.47 2.85
CA GLN A 13 -5.17 -3.56 2.76
C GLN A 13 -5.79 -3.57 1.36
N ILE A 14 -5.62 -4.68 0.66
CA ILE A 14 -6.16 -4.91 -0.68
C ILE A 14 -7.26 -5.94 -0.55
N THR A 15 -8.49 -5.51 -0.81
CA THR A 15 -9.67 -6.38 -0.74
C THR A 15 -10.15 -6.69 -2.15
N TYR A 16 -10.25 -7.98 -2.44
CA TYR A 16 -10.78 -8.54 -3.68
C TYR A 16 -11.66 -9.76 -3.33
N THR A 17 -11.63 -10.85 -4.11
CA THR A 17 -12.21 -12.14 -3.69
C THR A 17 -11.57 -12.71 -2.41
N GLY A 18 -10.42 -12.17 -1.98
CA GLY A 18 -9.77 -12.37 -0.68
C GLY A 18 -9.31 -11.05 -0.05
N MET A 19 -8.42 -11.13 0.95
CA MET A 19 -7.83 -9.97 1.62
C MET A 19 -6.32 -10.16 1.73
N ILE A 20 -5.56 -9.17 1.26
CA ILE A 20 -4.11 -9.07 1.44
C ILE A 20 -3.85 -7.86 2.34
N GLU A 21 -3.04 -8.05 3.39
CA GLU A 21 -2.60 -7.00 4.29
C GLU A 21 -1.07 -6.94 4.27
N GLU A 22 -0.50 -5.80 3.90
CA GLU A 22 0.94 -5.61 3.80
C GLU A 22 1.35 -4.25 4.38
N THR A 23 2.59 -4.15 4.87
CA THR A 23 3.15 -2.87 5.33
C THR A 23 4.17 -2.38 4.31
N ILE A 24 3.90 -1.23 3.70
CA ILE A 24 4.76 -0.59 2.69
C ILE A 24 5.51 0.58 3.33
N GLU A 25 6.81 0.67 3.07
CA GLU A 25 7.62 1.83 3.45
C GLU A 25 7.72 2.80 2.27
N ALA A 26 7.13 3.99 2.41
CA ALA A 26 7.09 4.99 1.35
C ALA A 26 7.37 6.40 1.88
N GLU A 27 7.72 7.33 1.00
CA GLU A 27 8.03 8.70 1.38
C GLU A 27 6.77 9.57 1.53
N SER A 28 5.68 9.16 0.89
CA SER A 28 4.36 9.78 0.95
C SER A 28 3.24 8.75 0.80
N LEU A 29 2.02 9.16 1.16
CA LEU A 29 0.82 8.36 0.93
C LEU A 29 0.60 8.07 -0.57
N GLU A 30 0.90 9.03 -1.44
CA GLU A 30 0.82 8.85 -2.91
C GLU A 30 1.77 7.75 -3.41
N GLU A 31 2.99 7.68 -2.87
CA GLU A 31 3.94 6.62 -3.22
C GLU A 31 3.52 5.25 -2.65
N ALA A 32 2.95 5.23 -1.44
CA ALA A 32 2.37 4.02 -0.86
C ALA A 32 1.15 3.51 -1.66
N GLU A 33 0.26 4.40 -2.09
CA GLU A 33 -0.88 4.06 -2.96
C GLU A 33 -0.42 3.49 -4.30
N PHE A 34 0.64 4.04 -4.88
CA PHE A 34 1.20 3.53 -6.12
C PHE A 34 1.76 2.11 -5.96
N GLU A 35 2.57 1.87 -4.93
CA GLU A 35 3.10 0.53 -4.63
C GLU A 35 1.98 -0.47 -4.28
N ALA A 36 0.94 0.00 -3.58
CA ALA A 36 -0.25 -0.80 -3.30
C ALA A 36 -1.00 -1.20 -4.58
N ASP A 37 -1.17 -0.29 -5.54
CA ASP A 37 -1.80 -0.60 -6.84
C ASP A 37 -0.96 -1.58 -7.67
N VAL A 38 0.37 -1.43 -7.64
CA VAL A 38 1.27 -2.40 -8.27
C VAL A 38 1.12 -3.78 -7.63
N THR A 39 1.09 -3.84 -6.29
CA THR A 39 0.91 -5.09 -5.53
C THR A 39 -0.43 -5.73 -5.84
N ALA A 40 -1.51 -4.95 -5.85
CA ALA A 40 -2.84 -5.42 -6.25
C ALA A 40 -2.80 -6.04 -7.65
N ARG A 41 -2.15 -5.42 -8.62
CA ARG A 41 -2.07 -5.95 -10.00
C ARG A 41 -1.17 -7.17 -10.16
N LEU A 42 -0.18 -7.33 -9.29
CA LEU A 42 0.74 -8.46 -9.30
C LEU A 42 0.16 -9.68 -8.59
N GLU A 43 -0.54 -9.47 -7.47
CA GLU A 43 -1.07 -10.55 -6.64
C GLU A 43 -2.54 -10.87 -6.89
N ALA A 44 -3.34 -9.90 -7.34
CA ALA A 44 -4.73 -10.20 -7.68
C ALA A 44 -4.77 -11.16 -8.87
N PRO A 45 -5.64 -12.18 -8.82
CA PRO A 45 -5.84 -13.06 -9.95
C PRO A 45 -6.27 -12.26 -11.18
N PHE A 46 -5.82 -12.68 -12.36
CA PHE A 46 -6.13 -12.02 -13.66
C PHE A 46 -7.63 -11.82 -13.93
N ASP A 47 -8.52 -12.54 -13.22
CA ASP A 47 -9.98 -12.45 -13.32
C ASP A 47 -10.63 -11.47 -12.33
N CYS A 48 -9.86 -10.69 -11.57
CA CYS A 48 -10.41 -9.70 -10.65
C CYS A 48 -10.57 -8.35 -11.35
N ASP A 49 -11.77 -8.07 -11.84
CA ASP A 49 -12.13 -6.80 -12.49
C ASP A 49 -12.17 -5.60 -11.52
N GLU A 50 -12.34 -5.86 -10.21
CA GLU A 50 -12.46 -4.83 -9.17
C GLU A 50 -11.72 -5.24 -7.89
N TYR A 51 -10.96 -4.30 -7.34
CA TYR A 51 -10.26 -4.40 -6.06
C TYR A 51 -10.35 -3.05 -5.33
N GLU A 52 -10.44 -3.09 -4.00
CA GLU A 52 -10.40 -1.90 -3.14
C GLU A 52 -9.05 -1.86 -2.42
N ILE A 53 -8.38 -0.71 -2.46
CA ILE A 53 -7.10 -0.47 -1.78
C ILE A 53 -7.31 0.56 -0.68
N ASN A 54 -7.05 0.16 0.56
CA ASN A 54 -7.04 1.03 1.72
C ASN A 54 -5.60 1.23 2.19
N VAL A 55 -5.14 2.49 2.23
CA VAL A 55 -3.79 2.85 2.68
C VAL A 55 -3.90 3.75 3.90
N GLU A 56 -3.33 3.31 5.02
CA GLU A 56 -3.32 4.07 6.27
C GLU A 56 -1.88 4.25 6.77
N GLU A 57 -1.52 5.44 7.25
CA GLU A 57 -0.23 5.63 7.92
C GLU A 57 -0.16 4.72 9.16
N ALA A 58 0.85 3.84 9.23
CA ALA A 58 1.04 2.95 10.36
C ALA A 58 1.37 3.81 11.59
N GLN A 59 0.41 3.95 12.49
CA GLN A 59 0.64 4.64 13.75
C GLN A 59 1.53 3.76 14.64
N GLU A 60 2.81 4.11 14.75
CA GLU A 60 3.62 3.71 15.89
C GLU A 60 3.01 4.38 17.13
N ASN A 61 2.12 3.68 17.83
CA ASN A 61 1.72 4.08 19.17
C ASN A 61 2.96 3.91 20.08
N ASP A 62 3.47 5.04 20.56
CA ASP A 62 4.48 5.16 21.62
C ASP A 62 3.96 4.56 22.94
#